data_AF-A0A2G9TBJ5-F1
#
_entry.id   AF-A0A2G9TBJ5-F1
#
_cell.length_a   1.000
_cell.length_b   1.000
_cell.length_c   1.000
_cell.angle_alpha   90.00
_cell.angle_beta   90.00
_cell.angle_gamma   90.00
#
_symmetry.space_group_name_H-M   'P 1'
#
loop_
_entity.id
_entity.type
_entity.pdbx_description
1 polymer ?
#
loop_
_entity_poly.entity_id
_entity_poly.type
_entity_poly.pdbx_seq_one_letter_code
_entity_poly.pdbx_strand_id
1 'polypeptide(L)'
;MTPDSVKVAQSAVSCSRWLAESIVEEKIPNAFALIRPPGHHAGRSSACGFCLFNNAAQAAEAAFNFGADRILIVDFDVHHGNGTQQIFYEDNRVLVFSIHRYQAGKFWPHLRESNYDHIGIYEGKGYNINIPLNEVHLESISTENTGSLISIGLDPFIF
;
A
#
# COMPACT_ATOMS: atom_id res chain seq x y z
N MET A 1 -8.30 20.80 -6.34
CA MET A 1 -8.53 20.96 -4.88
C MET A 1 -9.64 21.97 -4.66
N THR A 2 -10.38 21.83 -3.57
CA THR A 2 -11.36 22.80 -3.05
C THR A 2 -10.85 23.38 -1.73
N PRO A 3 -11.41 24.51 -1.24
CA PRO A 3 -11.03 25.08 0.07
C PRO A 3 -11.09 24.08 1.23
N ASP A 4 -12.04 23.14 1.18
CA ASP A 4 -12.22 22.13 2.24
C ASP A 4 -11.33 20.88 2.09
N SER A 5 -10.57 20.75 1.00
CA SER A 5 -9.80 19.52 0.71
C SER A 5 -8.80 19.18 1.81
N VAL A 6 -8.11 20.18 2.36
CA VAL A 6 -7.15 19.97 3.46
C VAL A 6 -7.86 19.54 4.74
N LYS A 7 -8.95 20.21 5.10
CA LYS A 7 -9.74 19.89 6.30
C LYS A 7 -10.25 18.45 6.26
N VAL A 8 -10.80 18.04 5.12
CA VAL A 8 -11.32 16.67 4.94
C VAL A 8 -10.19 15.64 4.93
N ALA A 9 -9.02 15.96 4.34
CA ALA A 9 -7.83 15.12 4.41
C ALA A 9 -7.31 14.95 5.85
N GLN A 10 -7.35 16.00 6.67
CA GLN A 10 -7.01 15.91 8.09
C GLN A 10 -7.98 14.99 8.84
N SER A 11 -9.28 15.04 8.55
CA SER A 11 -10.25 14.11 9.15
C SER A 11 -9.96 12.65 8.76
N ALA A 12 -9.57 12.38 7.51
CA ALA A 12 -9.18 11.05 7.05
C ALA A 12 -7.95 10.53 7.82
N VAL A 13 -6.91 11.37 7.94
CA VAL A 13 -5.70 11.05 8.72
C VAL A 13 -6.03 10.79 10.19
N SER A 14 -6.81 11.66 10.84
CA SER A 14 -7.18 11.51 12.25
C SER A 14 -7.94 10.21 12.50
N CYS A 15 -8.87 9.85 11.61
CA CYS A 15 -9.58 8.58 11.70
C CYS A 15 -8.62 7.39 11.61
N SER A 16 -7.72 7.37 10.60
CA SER A 16 -6.75 6.29 10.44
C SER A 16 -5.80 6.14 11.63
N ARG A 17 -5.31 7.27 12.18
CA ARG A 17 -4.43 7.28 13.35
C ARG A 17 -5.15 6.73 14.59
N TRP A 18 -6.36 7.22 14.87
CA TRP A 18 -7.13 6.80 16.04
C TRP A 18 -7.45 5.30 16.03
N LEU A 19 -7.76 4.74 14.86
CA LEU A 19 -8.00 3.31 14.72
C LEU A 19 -6.72 2.49 14.96
N ALA A 20 -5.58 2.93 14.43
CA ALA A 20 -4.31 2.26 14.65
C ALA A 20 -3.91 2.26 16.13
N GLU A 21 -4.00 3.42 16.79
CA GLU A 21 -3.82 3.57 18.24
C GLU A 21 -4.73 2.62 19.02
N SER A 22 -6.04 2.64 18.74
CA SER A 22 -7.03 1.85 19.46
C SER A 22 -6.81 0.33 19.32
N ILE A 23 -6.26 -0.12 18.17
CA ILE A 23 -5.90 -1.53 17.96
C ILE A 23 -4.65 -1.89 18.73
N VAL A 24 -3.60 -1.05 18.68
CA VAL A 24 -2.33 -1.32 19.39
C VAL A 24 -2.51 -1.31 20.91
N GLU A 25 -3.37 -0.44 21.43
CA GLU A 25 -3.75 -0.41 22.85
C GLU A 25 -4.77 -1.48 23.25
N GLU A 26 -5.11 -2.41 22.35
CA GLU A 26 -6.06 -3.51 22.59
C GLU A 26 -7.49 -3.06 22.98
N LYS A 27 -7.87 -1.81 22.68
CA LYS A 27 -9.23 -1.29 22.93
C LYS A 27 -10.24 -1.90 21.96
N ILE A 28 -9.81 -2.19 20.73
CA ILE A 28 -10.61 -2.85 19.69
C ILE A 28 -9.75 -3.89 18.95
N PRO A 29 -10.32 -5.01 18.49
CA PRO A 29 -9.54 -6.08 17.86
C PRO A 29 -9.21 -5.81 16.38
N ASN A 30 -10.02 -5.01 15.69
CA ASN A 30 -9.85 -4.61 14.29
C ASN A 30 -10.76 -3.41 13.96
N ALA A 31 -10.55 -2.81 12.80
CA ALA A 31 -11.37 -1.70 12.33
C ALA A 31 -11.37 -1.55 10.81
N PHE A 32 -12.34 -0.79 10.31
CA PHE A 32 -12.43 -0.37 8.91
C PHE A 32 -12.75 1.12 8.83
N ALA A 33 -11.98 1.86 8.02
CA ALA A 33 -12.10 3.31 7.89
C ALA A 33 -12.73 3.67 6.53
N LEU A 34 -13.96 4.18 6.54
CA LEU A 34 -14.61 4.76 5.37
C LEU A 34 -14.22 6.24 5.23
N ILE A 35 -13.06 6.48 4.64
CA ILE A 35 -12.45 7.82 4.56
C ILE A 35 -12.26 8.31 3.13
N ARG A 36 -12.25 9.62 2.98
CA ARG A 36 -11.83 10.34 1.78
C ARG A 36 -11.19 11.66 2.19
N PRO A 37 -10.24 12.24 1.41
CA PRO A 37 -9.58 11.67 0.23
C PRO A 37 -8.72 10.43 0.52
N PRO A 38 -8.35 9.63 -0.51
CA PRO A 38 -7.42 8.51 -0.38
C PRO A 38 -6.00 8.98 -0.02
N GLY A 39 -5.07 8.05 0.17
CA GLY A 39 -3.73 8.38 0.68
C GLY A 39 -2.50 7.77 0.00
N HIS A 40 -2.59 6.58 -0.60
CA HIS A 40 -1.38 5.78 -0.94
C HIS A 40 -0.43 6.39 -1.99
N HIS A 41 -0.86 7.40 -2.76
CA HIS A 41 0.02 8.12 -3.70
C HIS A 41 0.69 9.36 -3.10
N ALA A 42 0.25 9.83 -1.94
CA ALA A 42 0.85 10.98 -1.30
C ALA A 42 2.24 10.60 -0.76
N GLY A 43 3.25 11.35 -1.19
CA GLY A 43 4.63 11.22 -0.73
C GLY A 43 4.93 12.17 0.43
N ARG A 44 6.18 12.20 0.90
CA ARG A 44 6.61 13.07 2.03
C ARG A 44 6.39 14.56 1.76
N SER A 45 6.44 14.99 0.51
CA SER A 45 6.34 16.41 0.12
C SER A 45 5.52 16.64 -1.14
N SER A 46 4.62 15.71 -1.49
CA SER A 46 3.84 15.78 -2.72
C SER A 46 2.47 15.12 -2.60
N ALA A 47 1.43 15.83 -3.06
CA ALA A 47 0.12 15.26 -3.35
C ALA A 47 0.11 14.63 -4.76
N CYS A 48 -0.60 13.52 -4.94
CA CYS A 48 -0.69 12.81 -6.22
C CYS A 48 -1.94 11.90 -6.23
N GLY A 49 -2.53 11.60 -7.40
CA GLY A 49 -3.59 10.59 -7.51
C GLY A 49 -4.76 10.78 -6.55
N PHE A 50 -5.28 11.99 -6.44
CA PHE A 50 -6.32 12.39 -5.47
C PHE A 50 -5.93 12.33 -3.99
N CYS A 51 -4.69 11.94 -3.67
CA CYS A 51 -4.17 11.81 -2.31
C CYS A 51 -3.44 13.09 -1.88
N LEU A 52 -3.81 13.64 -0.71
CA LEU A 52 -3.16 14.81 -0.11
C LEU A 52 -2.18 14.41 1.01
N PHE A 53 -2.61 13.48 1.87
CA PHE A 53 -1.80 12.91 2.94
C PHE A 53 -1.85 11.39 2.85
N ASN A 54 -0.77 10.71 3.25
CA ASN A 54 -0.73 9.26 3.20
C ASN A 54 -1.34 8.65 4.46
N ASN A 55 -2.64 8.34 4.39
CA ASN A 55 -3.41 7.81 5.52
C ASN A 55 -2.80 6.52 6.12
N ALA A 56 -2.31 5.60 5.27
CA ALA A 56 -1.69 4.36 5.72
C ALA A 56 -0.35 4.61 6.43
N ALA A 57 0.49 5.50 5.89
CA ALA A 57 1.73 5.89 6.54
C ALA A 57 1.49 6.61 7.88
N GLN A 58 0.43 7.42 7.97
CA GLN A 58 0.04 8.07 9.22
C GLN A 58 -0.49 7.08 10.26
N ALA A 59 -1.25 6.07 9.85
CA ALA A 59 -1.65 4.96 10.71
C ALA A 59 -0.44 4.18 11.22
N ALA A 60 0.54 3.91 10.35
CA ALA A 60 1.77 3.23 10.73
C ALA A 60 2.58 4.03 11.77
N GLU A 61 2.73 5.33 11.56
CA GLU A 61 3.39 6.21 12.54
C GLU A 61 2.67 6.21 13.89
N ALA A 62 1.34 6.29 13.90
CA ALA A 62 0.56 6.20 15.13
C ALA A 62 0.78 4.85 15.83
N ALA A 63 0.71 3.73 15.10
CA ALA A 63 0.96 2.41 15.69
C ALA A 63 2.35 2.29 16.33
N PHE A 64 3.40 2.81 15.69
CA PHE A 64 4.76 2.86 16.27
C PHE A 64 4.80 3.63 17.59
N ASN A 65 4.14 4.78 17.67
CA ASN A 65 4.11 5.62 18.88
C ASN A 65 3.42 4.93 20.06
N PHE A 66 2.56 3.95 19.81
CA PHE A 66 1.84 3.20 20.84
C PHE A 66 2.42 1.79 21.08
N GLY A 67 3.57 1.46 20.50
CA GLY A 67 4.34 0.26 20.85
C GLY A 67 4.30 -0.88 19.83
N ALA A 68 3.79 -0.65 18.62
CA ALA A 68 4.01 -1.61 17.53
C ALA A 68 5.49 -1.63 17.12
N ASP A 69 6.09 -2.82 17.01
CA ASP A 69 7.50 -2.95 16.56
C ASP A 69 7.65 -3.10 15.04
N ARG A 70 6.64 -3.70 14.39
CA ARG A 70 6.63 -4.03 12.96
C ARG A 70 5.24 -3.88 12.38
N ILE A 71 5.16 -3.44 11.13
CA ILE A 71 3.91 -3.19 10.41
C ILE A 71 3.98 -3.81 9.02
N LEU A 72 2.87 -4.43 8.61
CA LEU A 72 2.65 -4.87 7.23
C LEU A 72 1.57 -3.96 6.62
N ILE A 73 1.90 -3.32 5.50
CA ILE A 73 0.93 -2.60 4.67
C ILE A 73 0.65 -3.45 3.43
N VAL A 74 -0.60 -3.91 3.30
CA VAL A 74 -1.10 -4.60 2.11
C VAL A 74 -1.93 -3.63 1.30
N ASP A 75 -1.43 -3.24 0.13
CA ASP A 75 -2.11 -2.38 -0.83
C ASP A 75 -2.67 -3.25 -1.98
N PHE A 76 -4.00 -3.35 -2.01
CA PHE A 76 -4.76 -4.07 -3.04
C PHE A 76 -5.54 -3.12 -3.95
N ASP A 77 -5.27 -1.81 -3.91
CA ASP A 77 -5.79 -0.89 -4.92
C ASP A 77 -5.20 -1.25 -6.30
N VAL A 78 -5.97 -1.01 -7.36
CA VAL A 78 -5.53 -1.32 -8.73
C VAL A 78 -4.30 -0.51 -9.15
N HIS A 79 -4.04 0.63 -8.52
CA HIS A 79 -2.87 1.46 -8.77
C HIS A 79 -1.77 1.21 -7.73
N HIS A 80 -0.52 1.32 -8.16
CA HIS A 80 0.62 1.23 -7.25
C HIS A 80 0.62 2.39 -6.24
N GLY A 81 0.64 2.07 -4.95
CA GLY A 81 0.81 3.04 -3.85
C GLY A 81 2.22 3.65 -3.78
N ASN A 82 2.64 4.37 -4.83
CA ASN A 82 3.99 4.90 -4.98
C ASN A 82 4.43 5.79 -3.81
N GLY A 83 3.50 6.54 -3.21
CA GLY A 83 3.80 7.38 -2.05
C GLY A 83 4.13 6.55 -0.81
N THR A 84 3.37 5.48 -0.58
CA THR A 84 3.62 4.52 0.52
C THR A 84 4.97 3.82 0.34
N GLN A 85 5.26 3.31 -0.87
CA GLN A 85 6.57 2.73 -1.18
C GLN A 85 7.70 3.72 -0.89
N GLN A 86 7.61 4.96 -1.38
CA GLN A 86 8.66 5.97 -1.19
C GLN A 86 8.86 6.34 0.28
N ILE A 87 7.80 6.38 1.10
CA ILE A 87 7.91 6.74 2.52
C ILE A 87 8.72 5.68 3.29
N PHE A 88 8.51 4.40 3.00
CA PHE A 88 9.10 3.28 3.74
C PHE A 88 10.25 2.58 3.01
N TYR A 89 10.73 3.11 1.88
CA TYR A 89 11.68 2.43 1.00
C TYR A 89 13.02 2.04 1.66
N GLU A 90 13.36 2.69 2.77
CA GLU A 90 14.58 2.44 3.56
C GLU A 90 14.30 1.82 4.94
N ASP A 91 13.04 1.60 5.33
CA ASP A 91 12.64 1.21 6.70
C ASP A 91 12.27 -0.28 6.79
N ASN A 92 13.06 -1.07 7.52
CA ASN A 92 12.82 -2.50 7.72
C ASN A 92 11.76 -2.84 8.78
N ARG A 93 11.16 -1.83 9.42
CA ARG A 93 10.05 -2.04 10.35
C ARG A 93 8.71 -2.07 9.62
N VAL A 94 8.66 -1.67 8.35
CA VAL A 94 7.44 -1.65 7.54
C VAL A 94 7.63 -2.48 6.27
N LEU A 95 6.93 -3.60 6.16
CA LEU A 95 6.82 -4.34 4.90
C LEU A 95 5.70 -3.72 4.06
N VAL A 96 6.04 -3.19 2.89
CA VAL A 96 5.07 -2.69 1.91
C VAL A 96 4.85 -3.77 0.86
N PHE A 97 3.62 -4.27 0.74
CA PHE A 97 3.19 -5.21 -0.28
C PHE A 97 2.14 -4.55 -1.15
N SER A 98 2.38 -4.44 -2.46
CA SER A 98 1.41 -3.87 -3.41
C SER A 98 1.22 -4.79 -4.60
N ILE A 99 -0.04 -5.15 -4.86
CA ILE A 99 -0.47 -5.76 -6.12
C ILE A 99 -1.22 -4.71 -6.93
N HIS A 100 -0.82 -4.48 -8.17
CA HIS A 100 -1.36 -3.37 -8.96
C HIS A 100 -1.26 -3.65 -10.45
N ARG A 101 -2.15 -3.03 -11.23
CA ARG A 101 -2.08 -3.02 -12.68
C ARG A 101 -0.84 -2.22 -13.12
N TYR A 102 -0.03 -2.83 -13.98
CA TYR A 102 1.23 -2.26 -14.41
C TYR A 102 1.32 -2.13 -15.93
N GLN A 103 1.00 -3.21 -16.66
CA GLN A 103 1.09 -3.28 -18.12
C GLN A 103 2.42 -2.76 -18.67
N ALA A 104 3.53 -3.24 -18.12
CA ALA A 104 4.89 -2.80 -18.46
C ALA A 104 5.05 -1.27 -18.34
N GLY A 105 4.52 -0.67 -17.27
CA GLY A 105 4.55 0.77 -17.02
C GLY A 105 3.57 1.60 -17.83
N LYS A 106 2.72 0.99 -18.67
CA LYS A 106 1.72 1.70 -19.47
C LYS A 106 0.50 2.11 -18.65
N PHE A 107 0.27 1.49 -17.49
CA PHE A 107 -0.80 1.89 -16.59
C PHE A 107 -0.31 2.94 -15.59
N TRP A 108 -1.18 3.88 -15.22
CA TRP A 108 -0.86 4.94 -14.27
C TRP A 108 -0.49 4.30 -12.90
N PRO A 109 0.57 4.74 -12.20
CA PRO A 109 1.28 6.02 -12.32
C PRO A 109 2.47 6.06 -13.31
N HIS A 110 2.67 5.04 -14.14
CA HIS A 110 3.73 4.98 -15.17
C HIS A 110 5.17 4.98 -14.64
N LEU A 111 5.39 4.41 -13.46
CA LEU A 111 6.70 4.40 -12.80
C LEU A 111 7.45 3.10 -13.05
N ARG A 112 8.76 3.19 -13.33
CA ARG A 112 9.63 1.99 -13.41
C ARG A 112 9.73 1.30 -12.05
N GLU A 113 9.61 2.11 -11.00
CA GLU A 113 9.75 1.75 -9.60
C GLU A 113 8.56 0.96 -9.06
N SER A 114 7.46 0.90 -9.80
CA SER A 114 6.33 0.00 -9.50
C SER A 114 6.60 -1.44 -9.92
N ASN A 115 7.69 -1.73 -10.64
CA ASN A 115 7.99 -3.09 -11.08
C ASN A 115 8.56 -3.96 -9.94
N TYR A 116 8.57 -5.28 -10.14
CA TYR A 116 8.93 -6.27 -9.12
C TYR A 116 10.38 -6.18 -8.64
N ASP A 117 11.28 -5.60 -9.43
CA ASP A 117 12.71 -5.48 -9.14
C ASP A 117 13.07 -4.35 -8.16
N HIS A 118 12.06 -3.61 -7.67
CA HIS A 118 12.22 -2.52 -6.71
C HIS A 118 11.88 -2.99 -5.30
N ILE A 119 12.90 -3.51 -4.60
CA ILE A 119 12.73 -4.26 -3.35
C ILE A 119 13.09 -3.46 -2.09
N GLY A 120 13.23 -2.14 -2.17
CA GLY A 120 13.75 -1.31 -1.08
C GLY A 120 15.27 -1.17 -1.12
N ILE A 121 15.80 -0.29 -0.25
CA ILE A 121 17.22 0.05 -0.18
C ILE A 121 17.70 0.13 1.27
N TYR A 122 19.03 0.13 1.46
CA TYR A 122 19.67 0.12 2.77
C TYR A 122 19.08 -0.97 3.67
N GLU A 123 18.69 -0.63 4.90
CA GLU A 123 18.05 -1.55 5.84
C GLU A 123 16.70 -2.06 5.32
N GLY A 124 15.95 -1.24 4.57
CA GLY A 124 14.66 -1.59 3.98
C GLY A 124 14.73 -2.53 2.77
N LYS A 125 15.91 -3.01 2.35
CA LYS A 125 16.01 -3.97 1.26
C LYS A 125 15.34 -5.30 1.63
N GLY A 126 14.42 -5.76 0.79
CA GLY A 126 13.54 -6.91 1.04
C GLY A 126 12.20 -6.54 1.70
N TYR A 127 12.01 -5.28 2.09
CA TYR A 127 10.79 -4.78 2.75
C TYR A 127 9.84 -4.02 1.82
N ASN A 128 10.08 -4.08 0.51
CA ASN A 128 9.13 -3.62 -0.51
C ASN A 128 8.88 -4.74 -1.51
N ILE A 129 7.61 -5.11 -1.70
CA ILE A 129 7.17 -6.18 -2.61
C ILE A 129 6.14 -5.58 -3.57
N ASN A 130 6.51 -5.54 -4.85
CA ASN A 130 5.62 -5.15 -5.93
C ASN A 130 5.22 -6.37 -6.75
N ILE A 131 3.91 -6.55 -6.95
CA ILE A 131 3.31 -7.56 -7.83
C ILE A 131 2.65 -6.84 -9.02
N PRO A 132 3.41 -6.56 -10.09
CA PRO A 132 2.92 -5.83 -11.26
C PRO A 132 2.10 -6.73 -12.20
N LEU A 133 0.82 -6.43 -12.36
CA LEU A 133 -0.07 -7.15 -13.28
C LEU A 133 0.08 -6.59 -14.70
N ASN A 134 0.62 -7.41 -15.60
CA ASN A 134 0.92 -7.00 -16.98
C ASN A 134 -0.18 -7.36 -17.99
N GLU A 135 -1.12 -8.23 -17.60
CA GLU A 135 -2.24 -8.66 -18.42
C GLU A 135 -3.57 -8.15 -17.85
N VAL A 136 -4.55 -7.97 -18.74
CA VAL A 136 -5.89 -7.47 -18.39
C VAL A 136 -6.97 -8.54 -18.57
N HIS A 137 -6.57 -9.75 -18.94
CA HIS A 137 -7.49 -10.86 -19.17
C HIS A 137 -7.41 -11.78 -17.94
N LEU A 138 -8.56 -11.95 -17.29
CA LEU A 138 -8.74 -13.10 -16.41
C LEU A 138 -9.15 -14.24 -17.34
N GLU A 139 -8.27 -15.20 -17.58
CA GLU A 139 -8.75 -16.49 -18.09
C GLU A 139 -9.75 -17.03 -17.05
N SER A 140 -10.94 -17.41 -17.51
CA SER A 140 -11.98 -17.95 -16.64
C SER A 140 -11.41 -19.15 -15.88
N ILE A 141 -11.33 -19.06 -14.56
CA ILE A 141 -10.98 -20.17 -13.69
C ILE A 141 -12.07 -21.23 -13.86
N SER A 142 -11.83 -22.25 -14.67
CA SER A 142 -12.69 -23.44 -14.70
C SER A 142 -12.51 -24.16 -13.38
N THR A 143 -13.58 -24.32 -12.61
CA THR A 143 -13.61 -25.02 -11.31
C THR A 143 -13.42 -26.54 -11.44
N GLU A 144 -13.08 -27.04 -12.62
CA GLU A 144 -12.99 -28.49 -12.90
C GLU A 144 -11.65 -29.12 -12.52
N ASN A 145 -10.62 -28.34 -12.15
CA ASN A 145 -9.37 -28.89 -11.62
C ASN A 145 -9.08 -28.38 -10.20
N THR A 146 -9.29 -29.28 -9.26
CA THR A 146 -8.93 -29.18 -7.84
C THR A 146 -7.45 -28.84 -7.64
N GLY A 147 -7.17 -27.74 -6.93
CA GLY A 147 -5.92 -27.57 -6.17
C GLY A 147 -4.93 -26.48 -6.61
N SER A 148 -5.15 -25.74 -7.69
CA SER A 148 -4.25 -24.66 -8.09
C SER A 148 -4.60 -23.35 -7.40
N LEU A 149 -3.72 -22.92 -6.49
CA LEU A 149 -3.54 -21.53 -6.07
C LEU A 149 -3.68 -20.60 -7.27
N ILE A 150 -4.21 -19.40 -7.04
CA ILE A 150 -4.21 -18.31 -8.03
C ILE A 150 -2.77 -18.14 -8.52
N SER A 151 -2.46 -18.71 -9.69
CA SER A 151 -1.21 -18.48 -10.39
C SER A 151 -1.36 -17.13 -11.08
N ILE A 152 -1.18 -16.07 -10.31
CA ILE A 152 -0.59 -14.86 -10.87
C ILE A 152 0.80 -15.32 -11.24
N GLY A 153 1.16 -15.30 -12.53
CA GLY A 153 2.42 -15.84 -13.06
C GLY A 153 3.66 -15.21 -12.40
N LEU A 154 3.98 -15.67 -11.20
CA LEU A 154 5.21 -15.45 -10.48
C LEU A 154 6.10 -16.61 -10.87
N ASP A 155 7.11 -16.30 -11.67
CA ASP A 155 8.21 -17.20 -12.01
C ASP A 155 8.75 -17.84 -10.71
N PRO A 156 8.90 -19.18 -10.61
CA PRO A 156 9.23 -19.88 -9.36
C PRO A 156 10.62 -19.59 -8.75
N PHE A 157 11.31 -18.54 -9.17
CA PHE A 157 12.66 -18.19 -8.70
C PHE A 157 12.73 -17.12 -7.62
N ILE A 158 11.62 -16.82 -6.94
CA ILE A 158 11.63 -15.94 -5.76
C ILE A 158 11.09 -16.69 -4.54
N PHE A 159 11.98 -17.49 -3.92
CA PHE A 159 11.96 -17.84 -2.49
C PHE A 159 13.41 -18.01 -2.02
#